data_AF-A0A959BYQ4-F1
#
_entry.id   AF-A0A959BYQ4-F1
#
_cell.length_a   1.000
_cell.length_b   1.000
_cell.length_c   1.000
_cell.angle_alpha   90.00
_cell.angle_beta   90.00
_cell.angle_gamma   90.00
#
_symmetry.space_group_name_H-M   'P 1'
#
loop_
_entity.id
_entity.type
_entity.pdbx_description
1 polymer ?
#
loop_
_entity_poly.entity_id
_entity_poly.type
_entity_poly.pdbx_seq_one_letter_code
_entity_poly.pdbx_strand_id
1 'polypeptide(L)'
;CPVKINIHEQLYNWRQDIAEAGHLPVAKKQGMRWAGLVLARPKWYGAFGKLARWAIRRLPRFMLYNSLNLWGKGRDLPEPPEQSFKEWYHKNRIKK
;
A
#
# COMPACT_ATOMS: atom_id res chain seq x y z
N CYS A 1 14.96 25.76 23.49
CA CYS A 1 14.89 24.45 24.18
C CYS A 1 13.99 23.54 23.35
N PRO A 2 14.45 22.42 22.77
CA PRO A 2 13.57 21.62 21.92
C PRO A 2 12.63 20.83 22.81
N VAL A 3 11.35 21.21 22.81
CA VAL A 3 10.31 20.43 23.50
C VAL A 3 10.17 19.13 22.71
N LYS A 4 10.54 18.01 23.32
CA LYS A 4 10.31 16.66 22.77
C LYS A 4 8.82 16.34 22.85
N ILE A 5 8.02 16.98 22.00
CA ILE A 5 6.59 16.68 21.89
C ILE A 5 6.47 15.35 21.16
N ASN A 6 5.83 14.36 21.78
CA ASN A 6 5.60 13.07 21.17
C ASN A 6 4.45 13.13 20.16
N ILE A 7 4.70 13.77 19.02
CA ILE A 7 3.67 14.03 18.00
C ILE A 7 3.18 12.72 17.35
N HIS A 8 4.06 11.73 17.18
CA HIS A 8 3.72 10.50 16.46
C HIS A 8 2.70 9.64 17.21
N GLU A 9 2.87 9.46 18.52
CA GLU A 9 1.91 8.73 19.34
C GLU A 9 0.60 9.49 19.50
N GLN A 10 0.66 10.81 19.69
CA GLN A 10 -0.54 11.66 19.75
C GLN A 10 -1.39 11.53 18.48
N LEU A 11 -0.76 11.63 17.30
CA LEU A 11 -1.45 11.45 16.01
C LEU A 11 -2.03 10.05 15.85
N TYR A 12 -1.35 9.02 16.35
CA TYR A 12 -1.88 7.65 16.31
C TYR A 12 -3.11 7.52 17.19
N ASN A 13 -3.03 7.96 18.45
CA ASN A 13 -4.14 7.90 19.40
C ASN A 13 -5.37 8.68 18.89
N TRP A 14 -5.18 9.89 18.36
CA TRP A 14 -6.28 10.66 17.78
C TRP A 14 -6.95 9.95 16.59
N ARG A 15 -6.20 9.21 15.77
CA ARG A 15 -6.81 8.43 14.69
C ARG A 15 -7.71 7.31 15.23
N GLN A 16 -7.37 6.74 16.38
CA GLN A 16 -8.18 5.72 17.05
C GLN A 16 -9.46 6.36 17.61
N ASP A 17 -9.32 7.48 18.33
CA ASP A 17 -10.46 8.19 18.92
C ASP A 17 -11.47 8.63 17.85
N ILE A 18 -11.00 9.21 16.74
CA ILE A 18 -11.84 9.64 15.61
C ILE A 18 -12.54 8.43 14.95
N ALA A 19 -11.88 7.27 14.90
CA ALA A 19 -12.46 6.05 14.34
C ALA A 19 -13.55 5.45 15.21
N GLU A 20 -13.35 5.47 16.53
CA GLU A 20 -14.31 5.00 17.54
C GLU A 20 -15.53 5.91 17.60
N ALA A 21 -15.33 7.23 17.56
CA ALA A 21 -16.40 8.23 17.48
C ALA A 21 -17.22 8.17 16.18
N GLY A 22 -16.86 7.32 15.22
CA GLY A 22 -17.63 7.12 13.98
C GLY A 22 -17.46 8.23 12.94
N HIS A 23 -16.48 9.12 13.11
CA HIS A 23 -16.21 10.24 12.19
C HIS A 23 -15.43 9.83 10.92
N LEU A 24 -15.19 8.53 10.71
CA LEU A 24 -14.54 8.04 9.49
C LEU A 24 -15.57 7.76 8.38
N PRO A 25 -15.37 8.29 7.16
CA PRO A 25 -16.17 7.92 6.01
C PRO A 25 -16.19 6.39 5.80
N VAL A 26 -17.36 5.83 5.51
CA VAL A 26 -17.54 4.38 5.35
C VAL A 26 -16.59 3.80 4.30
N ALA A 27 -16.40 4.49 3.17
CA ALA A 27 -15.48 4.09 2.12
C ALA A 27 -14.04 3.95 2.63
N LYS A 28 -13.57 4.90 3.46
CA LYS A 28 -12.24 4.84 4.07
C LYS A 28 -12.12 3.69 5.05
N LYS A 29 -13.12 3.50 5.92
CA LYS A 29 -13.16 2.39 6.91
C LYS A 29 -13.08 1.03 6.22
N GLN A 30 -13.89 0.80 5.19
CA GLN A 30 -13.88 -0.45 4.45
C GLN A 30 -12.61 -0.64 3.63
N GLY A 31 -12.11 0.41 2.98
CA GLY A 31 -10.84 0.37 2.27
C GLY A 31 -9.67 -0.03 3.18
N MET A 32 -9.59 0.56 4.38
CA MET A 32 -8.57 0.19 5.37
C MET A 32 -8.71 -1.24 5.87
N ARG A 33 -9.95 -1.72 6.09
CA ARG A 33 -10.20 -3.12 6.47
C ARG A 33 -9.70 -4.10 5.41
N TRP A 34 -10.02 -3.85 4.14
CA TRP A 34 -9.52 -4.67 3.02
C TRP A 34 -8.01 -4.60 2.88
N ALA A 35 -7.43 -3.41 2.99
CA ALA A 35 -5.97 -3.24 2.98
C ALA A 35 -5.32 -4.08 4.10
N GLY A 36 -5.86 -4.02 5.32
CA GLY A 36 -5.40 -4.85 6.44
C GLY A 36 -5.45 -6.35 6.13
N LEU A 37 -6.55 -6.84 5.57
CA LEU A 37 -6.70 -8.26 5.20
C LEU A 37 -5.69 -8.72 4.14
N VAL A 38 -5.41 -7.89 3.14
CA VAL A 38 -4.44 -8.21 2.09
C VAL A 38 -3.02 -8.18 2.64
N LEU A 39 -2.66 -7.13 3.39
CA LEU A 39 -1.32 -6.93 3.93
C LEU A 39 -0.98 -7.96 5.02
N ALA A 40 -1.95 -8.38 5.83
CA ALA A 40 -1.74 -9.36 6.89
C ALA A 40 -1.53 -10.80 6.37
N ARG A 41 -1.87 -11.09 5.11
CA ARG A 41 -1.81 -12.44 4.53
C ARG A 41 -0.72 -12.52 3.45
N PRO A 42 0.44 -13.16 3.72
CA PRO A 42 1.56 -13.18 2.78
C PRO A 42 1.24 -13.74 1.39
N LYS A 43 0.33 -14.72 1.29
CA LYS A 43 -0.13 -15.28 0.01
C LYS A 43 -0.89 -14.25 -0.82
N TRP A 44 -1.81 -13.51 -0.18
CA TRP A 44 -2.60 -12.47 -0.82
C TRP A 44 -1.72 -11.30 -1.23
N TYR A 45 -0.89 -10.81 -0.31
CA TYR A 45 0.10 -9.77 -0.59
C TYR A 45 0.98 -10.10 -1.80
N GLY A 46 1.52 -11.33 -1.85
CA GLY A 46 2.33 -11.79 -2.98
C GLY A 46 1.56 -11.81 -4.31
N ALA A 47 0.34 -12.34 -4.30
CA ALA A 47 -0.52 -12.43 -5.49
C ALA A 47 -0.89 -11.03 -6.02
N PHE A 48 -1.39 -10.15 -5.16
CA PHE A 48 -1.73 -8.77 -5.54
C PHE A 48 -0.49 -7.99 -5.99
N GLY A 49 0.67 -8.19 -5.35
CA GLY A 49 1.92 -7.56 -5.79
C GLY A 49 2.36 -8.01 -7.19
N LYS A 50 2.18 -9.29 -7.53
CA LYS A 50 2.47 -9.81 -8.88
C LYS A 50 1.49 -9.24 -9.91
N LEU A 51 0.20 -9.19 -9.57
CA LEU A 51 -0.83 -8.58 -10.40
C LEU A 51 -0.54 -7.09 -10.67
N ALA A 52 -0.16 -6.34 -9.63
CA ALA A 52 0.19 -4.93 -9.75
C ALA A 52 1.37 -4.72 -10.73
N ARG A 53 2.45 -5.50 -10.60
CA ARG A 53 3.59 -5.44 -11.55
C ARG A 53 3.18 -5.76 -12.98
N TRP A 54 2.29 -6.75 -13.16
CA TRP A 54 1.76 -7.09 -14.47
C TRP A 54 0.92 -5.94 -15.05
N ALA A 55 0.05 -5.32 -14.24
CA ALA A 55 -0.80 -4.22 -14.66
C ALA A 55 0.03 -3.02 -15.13
N ILE A 56 1.04 -2.61 -14.36
CA ILE A 56 1.93 -1.50 -14.72
C ILE A 56 2.64 -1.77 -16.06
N ARG A 57 3.02 -3.02 -16.33
CA ARG A 57 3.73 -3.40 -17.57
C ARG A 57 2.82 -3.51 -18.80
N ARG A 58 1.54 -3.86 -18.62
CA ARG A 58 0.65 -4.26 -19.73
C ARG A 58 -0.49 -3.29 -19.99
N LEU A 59 -0.94 -2.55 -18.99
CA LEU A 59 -2.05 -1.63 -19.18
C LEU A 59 -1.59 -0.35 -19.86
N PRO A 60 -2.40 0.21 -20.78
CA PRO A 60 -2.09 1.47 -21.42
C PRO A 60 -2.18 2.63 -20.42
N ARG A 61 -1.49 3.73 -20.73
CA ARG A 61 -1.33 4.87 -19.83
C ARG A 61 -2.66 5.43 -19.32
N PHE A 62 -3.68 5.54 -20.16
CA PHE A 62 -4.99 6.08 -19.75
C PHE A 62 -5.70 5.21 -18.70
N MET A 63 -5.45 3.90 -18.68
CA MET A 63 -6.00 3.02 -17.64
C MET A 63 -5.19 3.11 -16.34
N LEU A 64 -3.87 3.27 -16.44
CA LEU A 64 -2.99 3.40 -15.28
C LEU A 64 -3.13 4.78 -14.60
N TYR A 65 -3.30 5.84 -15.39
CA TYR A 65 -3.38 7.23 -14.94
C TYR A 65 -4.79 7.76 -15.14
N ASN A 66 -5.74 7.14 -14.45
CA ASN A 66 -7.13 7.59 -14.39
C ASN A 66 -7.40 8.36 -13.08
N SER A 67 -8.64 8.80 -12.87
CA SER A 67 -9.06 9.56 -11.69
C SER A 67 -8.92 8.80 -10.37
N LEU A 68 -8.90 7.46 -10.40
CA LEU A 68 -8.71 6.61 -9.23
C LEU A 68 -7.24 6.53 -8.80
N ASN A 69 -6.30 6.76 -9.73
CA ASN A 69 -4.88 6.83 -9.41
C ASN A 69 -4.49 8.24 -8.92
N LEU A 70 -4.82 8.54 -7.67
CA LEU A 70 -4.46 9.81 -7.04
C LEU A 70 -2.93 10.03 -6.94
N TRP A 71 -2.14 8.95 -6.81
CA TRP A 71 -0.68 9.01 -6.81
C TRP A 71 -0.14 9.50 -8.16
N GLY A 72 -0.75 9.00 -9.24
CA GLY A 72 -0.46 9.32 -10.64
C GLY A 72 -0.67 10.79 -11.03
N LYS A 73 -1.34 11.59 -10.20
CA LYS A 73 -1.59 13.02 -10.50
C LYS A 73 -0.33 13.87 -10.48
N GLY A 74 0.65 13.51 -9.66
CA GLY A 74 1.90 14.28 -9.52
C GLY A 74 3.16 13.42 -9.54
N ARG A 75 3.03 12.11 -9.80
CA ARG A 75 4.14 11.15 -9.81
C ARG A 75 3.88 10.08 -10.85
N ASP A 76 4.87 9.80 -11.69
CA ASP A 76 4.83 8.62 -12.55
C ASP A 76 5.19 7.37 -11.75
N LEU A 77 4.59 6.23 -12.13
CA LEU A 77 4.95 4.92 -11.63
C LEU A 77 6.30 4.51 -12.23
N PRO A 78 7.25 4.02 -11.40
CA PRO A 78 8.52 3.53 -11.91
C PRO A 78 8.31 2.25 -12.72
N GLU A 79 9.30 1.90 -13.55
CA GLU A 79 9.28 0.63 -14.27
C GLU A 79 9.19 -0.54 -13.27
N PRO A 80 8.23 -1.45 -13.43
CA PRO A 80 8.04 -2.53 -12.48
C PRO A 80 9.19 -3.55 -12.63
N PRO A 81 9.81 -4.00 -11.53
CA PRO A 81 10.83 -5.04 -11.60
C PRO A 81 10.22 -6.35 -12.12
N GLU A 82 11.06 -7.25 -12.63
CA GLU A 82 10.60 -8.55 -13.14
C GLU A 82 9.98 -9.41 -12.04
N GLN A 83 10.56 -9.38 -10.85
CA GLN A 83 10.16 -10.18 -9.70
C GLN A 83 10.21 -9.36 -8.40
N SER A 84 9.46 -9.81 -7.40
CA SER A 84 9.53 -9.25 -6.06
C SER A 84 10.85 -9.59 -5.37
N PHE A 85 11.24 -8.78 -4.38
CA PHE A 85 12.39 -9.09 -3.53
C PHE A 85 12.29 -10.48 -2.91
N LYS A 86 11.10 -10.88 -2.44
CA LYS A 86 10.85 -12.22 -1.91
C LYS A 86 11.19 -13.32 -2.92
N GLU A 87 10.69 -13.22 -4.15
CA GLU A 87 10.97 -14.19 -5.22
C GLU A 87 12.47 -14.22 -5.56
N TRP A 88 13.11 -13.06 -5.70
CA TRP A 88 14.55 -12.96 -5.91
C TRP A 88 15.33 -13.60 -4.76
N TYR A 89 14.96 -13.33 -3.51
CA TYR A 89 15.64 -13.86 -2.34
C TYR A 89 15.53 -15.39 -2.26
N HIS A 90 14.33 -15.95 -2.50
CA HIS A 90 14.16 -17.39 -2.56
C HIS A 90 15.02 -18.05 -3.67
N LYS A 91 15.11 -17.42 -4.85
CA LYS A 91 15.92 -17.94 -5.96
C LYS A 91 17.43 -17.87 -5.71
N ASN A 92 17.91 -16.79 -5.08
CA ASN A 92 19.34 -16.46 -5.01
C ASN A 92 20.00 -16.77 -3.65
N ARG A 93 19.21 -16.97 -2.59
CA ARG A 93 19.73 -17.08 -1.21
C ARG A 93 19.19 -18.29 -0.43
N ILE A 94 18.01 -18.80 -0.78
CA ILE A 94 17.42 -19.96 -0.10
C ILE A 94 17.75 -21.28 -0.84
N LYS A 95 18.23 -21.22 -2.08
CA LYS A 95 18.81 -22.39 -2.75
C LYS A 95 20.19 -22.71 -2.15
N LYS A 96 20.19 -23.52 -1.09
CA LYS A 96 21.19 -24.54 -0.79
C LYS A 96 20.45 -25.87 -0.68
#